data_AF-A0A2G8KQK1-F1
#
_entry.id   AF-A0A2G8KQK1-F1
#
_cell.length_a   1.000
_cell.length_b   1.000
_cell.length_c   1.000
_cell.angle_alpha   90.00
_cell.angle_beta   90.00
_cell.angle_gamma   90.00
#
_symmetry.space_group_name_H-M   'P 1'
#
loop_
_entity.id
_entity.type
_entity.pdbx_description
1 polymer ?
#
loop_
_entity_poly.entity_id
_entity_poly.type
_entity_poly.pdbx_seq_one_letter_code
_entity_poly.pdbx_strand_id
1 'polypeptide(L)'
;MDATFMPQGSQPFVLLLSAPGSGNTWLRYLIERLTGVYTGSMYRDKRLLNGGFLGESESPRSGRVIVVKTHSTDMHEKANGVLLLIRDPYSALTADFKRIAAKGNHTGIISSKIFNSEHWAMYATWAARRWQQTIQKGLEMSAAKRLVVYYEDLLEDLPKQLRRVAHFLNATLHEERLQCTMLHRKETFIDSHIRCPLILLKKMSL
;
A
#
# COMPACT_ATOMS: atom_id res chain seq x y z
N MET A 1 12.77 9.44 3.85
CA MET A 1 12.27 8.24 4.52
C MET A 1 13.46 7.53 5.11
N ASP A 2 13.40 7.17 6.39
CA ASP A 2 14.50 6.45 7.08
C ASP A 2 14.20 4.94 7.03
N ALA A 3 13.95 4.45 5.82
CA ALA A 3 13.69 3.05 5.55
C ALA A 3 14.94 2.39 4.96
N THR A 4 15.15 1.12 5.31
CA THR A 4 16.29 0.35 4.83
C THR A 4 15.83 -0.95 4.19
N PHE A 5 16.71 -1.55 3.39
CA PHE A 5 16.52 -2.92 2.94
C PHE A 5 16.95 -3.87 4.04
N MET A 6 16.17 -4.94 4.21
CA MET A 6 16.59 -6.06 5.03
C MET A 6 17.72 -6.85 4.34
N PRO A 7 18.48 -7.67 5.07
CA PRO A 7 19.42 -8.61 4.48
C PRO A 7 18.73 -9.52 3.45
N GLN A 8 19.46 -9.92 2.41
CA GLN A 8 18.96 -10.82 1.36
C GLN A 8 18.37 -12.10 1.98
N GLY A 9 17.16 -12.47 1.56
CA GLY A 9 16.48 -13.70 2.01
C GLY A 9 15.97 -13.67 3.45
N SER A 10 16.05 -12.55 4.17
CA SER A 10 15.69 -12.49 5.60
C SER A 10 14.20 -12.26 5.88
N GLN A 11 13.44 -11.74 4.91
CA GLN A 11 12.00 -11.52 5.05
C GLN A 11 11.18 -12.61 4.36
N PRO A 12 10.06 -13.05 4.97
CA PRO A 12 9.10 -13.91 4.30
C PRO A 12 8.46 -13.18 3.11
N PHE A 13 8.05 -13.93 2.08
CA PHE A 13 7.36 -13.35 0.93
C PHE A 13 5.89 -13.09 1.27
N VAL A 14 5.58 -11.86 1.70
CA VAL A 14 4.22 -11.43 2.02
C VAL A 14 3.66 -10.55 0.91
N LEU A 15 2.44 -10.82 0.46
CA LEU A 15 1.75 -10.00 -0.53
C LEU A 15 0.90 -8.93 0.14
N LEU A 16 0.97 -7.69 -0.36
CA LEU A 16 -0.07 -6.68 -0.19
C LEU A 16 -0.99 -6.76 -1.41
N LEU A 17 -2.09 -7.50 -1.27
CA LEU A 17 -3.05 -7.76 -2.33
C LEU A 17 -4.24 -6.80 -2.21
N SER A 18 -4.66 -6.21 -3.33
CA SER A 18 -5.93 -5.47 -3.41
C SER A 18 -6.33 -5.20 -4.85
N ALA A 19 -7.54 -4.70 -5.04
CA ALA A 19 -7.93 -4.09 -6.31
C ALA A 19 -7.22 -2.72 -6.54
N PRO A 20 -7.00 -2.30 -7.80
CA PRO A 20 -6.59 -0.93 -8.11
C PRO A 20 -7.50 0.12 -7.44
N GLY A 21 -6.94 1.27 -7.07
CA GLY A 21 -7.69 2.35 -6.39
C GLY A 21 -7.97 2.14 -4.90
N SER A 22 -7.61 0.99 -4.31
CA SER A 22 -7.87 0.67 -2.89
C SER A 22 -6.95 1.35 -1.87
N GLY A 23 -6.02 2.21 -2.31
CA GLY A 23 -5.13 2.94 -1.39
C GLY A 23 -3.77 2.30 -1.10
N ASN A 24 -3.33 1.33 -1.93
CA ASN A 24 -2.07 0.61 -1.73
C ASN A 24 -0.84 1.49 -1.53
N THR A 25 -0.68 2.52 -2.35
CA THR A 25 0.51 3.37 -2.29
C THR A 25 0.56 4.14 -0.95
N TRP A 26 -0.60 4.54 -0.43
CA TRP A 26 -0.70 5.17 0.87
C TRP A 26 -0.38 4.17 1.99
N LEU A 27 -0.95 2.96 1.97
CA LEU A 27 -0.64 1.95 2.98
C LEU A 27 0.84 1.54 2.96
N ARG A 28 1.46 1.41 1.78
CA ARG A 28 2.90 1.16 1.66
C ARG A 28 3.72 2.28 2.29
N TYR A 29 3.38 3.54 1.98
CA TYR A 29 4.05 4.70 2.60
C TYR A 29 3.97 4.65 4.12
N LEU A 30 2.78 4.35 4.67
CA LEU A 30 2.58 4.24 6.10
C LEU A 30 3.40 3.08 6.69
N ILE A 31 3.45 1.93 6.03
CA ILE A 31 4.25 0.77 6.47
C ILE A 31 5.74 1.12 6.50
N GLU A 32 6.29 1.71 5.43
CA GLU A 32 7.72 2.07 5.40
C GLU A 32 8.09 3.08 6.48
N ARG A 33 7.22 4.06 6.76
CA ARG A 33 7.41 4.99 7.88
C ARG A 33 7.30 4.31 9.23
N LEU A 34 6.31 3.45 9.41
CA LEU A 34 6.05 2.76 10.67
C LEU A 34 7.20 1.83 11.05
N THR A 35 7.70 1.05 10.09
CA THR A 35 8.64 -0.05 10.33
C THR A 35 10.09 0.32 10.07
N GLY A 36 10.35 1.32 9.21
CA GLY A 36 11.69 1.61 8.74
C GLY A 36 12.22 0.58 7.75
N VAL A 37 11.34 -0.19 7.11
CA VAL A 37 11.71 -1.20 6.13
C VAL A 37 10.97 -0.94 4.83
N TYR A 38 11.68 -0.99 3.69
CA TYR A 38 11.08 -0.77 2.37
C TYR A 38 10.00 -1.80 2.04
N THR A 39 9.02 -1.37 1.23
CA THR A 39 7.99 -2.22 0.62
C THR A 39 8.29 -2.41 -0.87
N GLY A 40 8.02 -3.60 -1.38
CA GLY A 40 8.21 -3.94 -2.80
C GLY A 40 6.92 -3.88 -3.62
N SER A 41 7.05 -4.19 -4.90
CA SER A 41 5.96 -4.21 -5.87
C SER A 41 6.25 -5.18 -7.00
N MET A 42 5.21 -5.84 -7.53
CA MET A 42 5.32 -6.68 -8.73
C MET A 42 5.50 -5.87 -10.03
N TYR A 43 5.34 -4.54 -10.00
CA TYR A 43 5.17 -3.71 -11.20
C TYR A 43 6.36 -2.83 -11.57
N ARG A 44 7.30 -2.58 -10.63
CA ARG A 44 8.49 -1.74 -10.83
C ARG A 44 8.18 -0.36 -11.43
N ASP A 45 7.32 0.40 -10.77
CA ASP A 45 6.89 1.73 -11.21
C ASP A 45 8.01 2.76 -11.00
N LYS A 46 8.62 3.23 -12.11
CA LYS A 46 9.71 4.23 -12.10
C LYS A 46 9.34 5.54 -11.42
N ARG A 47 8.07 5.96 -11.47
CA ARG A 47 7.63 7.20 -10.82
C ARG A 47 7.60 7.02 -9.31
N LEU A 48 7.13 5.88 -8.82
CA LEU A 48 7.17 5.56 -7.40
C LEU A 48 8.61 5.39 -6.91
N LEU A 49 9.46 4.74 -7.72
CA LEU A 49 10.90 4.63 -7.43
C LEU A 49 11.54 6.01 -7.26
N ASN A 50 11.30 6.93 -8.21
CA ASN A 50 11.80 8.30 -8.13
C ASN A 50 11.19 9.11 -6.96
N GLY A 51 9.99 8.73 -6.50
CA GLY A 51 9.34 9.30 -5.32
C GLY A 51 9.84 8.73 -3.98
N GLY A 52 10.78 7.78 -3.99
CA GLY A 52 11.40 7.23 -2.78
C GLY A 52 10.95 5.82 -2.40
N PHE A 53 10.06 5.16 -3.17
CA PHE A 53 9.75 3.74 -2.97
C PHE A 53 10.88 2.87 -3.55
N LEU A 54 12.02 2.83 -2.88
CA LEU A 54 13.21 2.17 -3.40
C LEU A 54 13.00 0.66 -3.62
N GLY A 55 12.08 0.03 -2.89
CA GLY A 55 11.71 -1.38 -3.12
C GLY A 55 11.05 -1.67 -4.47
N GLU A 56 10.72 -0.65 -5.29
CA GLU A 56 10.33 -0.86 -6.70
C GLU A 56 11.46 -1.44 -7.56
N SER A 57 12.73 -1.26 -7.19
CA SER A 57 13.87 -1.80 -7.94
C SER A 57 14.21 -3.26 -7.56
N GLU A 58 13.64 -3.76 -6.47
CA GLU A 58 13.94 -5.08 -5.93
C GLU A 58 13.24 -6.21 -6.69
N SER A 59 13.80 -7.42 -6.59
CA SER A 59 13.06 -8.62 -6.97
C SER A 59 11.95 -8.86 -5.96
N PRO A 60 10.70 -9.13 -6.37
CA PRO A 60 9.59 -9.43 -5.46
C PRO A 60 9.90 -10.48 -4.38
N ARG A 61 10.81 -11.41 -4.68
CA ARG A 61 11.21 -12.50 -3.78
C ARG A 61 12.65 -12.35 -3.26
N SER A 62 13.24 -11.15 -3.29
CA SER A 62 14.60 -10.96 -2.74
C SER A 62 14.67 -11.18 -1.24
N GLY A 63 13.53 -11.11 -0.54
CA GLY A 63 13.48 -11.17 0.93
C GLY A 63 14.07 -9.93 1.60
N ARG A 64 14.26 -8.83 0.84
CA ARG A 64 14.81 -7.55 1.34
C ARG A 64 13.77 -6.50 1.70
N VAL A 65 12.50 -6.75 1.37
CA VAL A 65 11.35 -5.86 1.61
C VAL A 65 10.34 -6.55 2.51
N ILE A 66 9.59 -5.78 3.30
CA ILE A 66 8.70 -6.33 4.33
C ILE A 66 7.35 -6.83 3.78
N VAL A 67 6.91 -6.28 2.65
CA VAL A 67 5.69 -6.71 1.95
C VAL A 67 5.77 -6.28 0.49
N VAL A 68 5.14 -7.05 -0.42
CA VAL A 68 5.18 -6.82 -1.87
C VAL A 68 3.78 -6.57 -2.43
N LYS A 69 3.56 -5.38 -2.99
CA LYS A 69 2.28 -4.98 -3.59
C LYS A 69 1.98 -5.74 -4.88
N THR A 70 0.75 -6.21 -5.01
CA THR A 70 0.21 -6.83 -6.23
C THR A 70 -1.30 -6.61 -6.38
N HIS A 71 -1.79 -6.60 -7.62
CA HIS A 71 -3.21 -6.76 -7.96
C HIS A 71 -3.50 -8.11 -8.60
N SER A 72 -2.45 -8.89 -8.88
CA SER A 72 -2.56 -10.24 -9.40
C SER A 72 -2.40 -11.28 -8.30
N THR A 73 -3.09 -12.39 -8.48
CA THR A 73 -3.04 -13.56 -7.60
C THR A 73 -2.06 -14.61 -8.12
N ASP A 74 -1.35 -14.40 -9.22
CA ASP A 74 -0.55 -15.45 -9.88
C ASP A 74 0.59 -16.02 -9.02
N MET A 75 1.04 -15.27 -8.01
CA MET A 75 2.12 -15.68 -7.10
C MET A 75 1.61 -16.15 -5.74
N HIS A 76 0.30 -16.37 -5.58
CA HIS A 76 -0.33 -16.65 -4.30
C HIS A 76 0.21 -17.92 -3.62
N GLU A 77 0.42 -19.00 -4.38
CA GLU A 77 0.93 -20.28 -3.86
C GLU A 77 2.35 -20.18 -3.29
N LYS A 78 3.10 -19.16 -3.72
CA LYS A 78 4.49 -18.93 -3.27
C LYS A 78 4.56 -18.00 -2.07
N ALA A 79 3.45 -17.34 -1.70
CA ALA A 79 3.41 -16.34 -0.65
C ALA A 79 3.29 -17.00 0.73
N ASN A 80 4.11 -16.55 1.67
CA ASN A 80 4.04 -16.98 3.08
C ASN A 80 2.87 -16.31 3.82
N GLY A 81 2.37 -15.18 3.31
CA GLY A 81 1.22 -14.49 3.88
C GLY A 81 0.60 -13.48 2.92
N VAL A 82 -0.63 -13.07 3.23
CA VAL A 82 -1.36 -12.05 2.47
C VAL A 82 -1.98 -11.00 3.39
N LEU A 83 -1.55 -9.75 3.20
CA LEU A 83 -2.22 -8.55 3.68
C LEU A 83 -3.22 -8.13 2.60
N LEU A 84 -4.49 -8.44 2.82
CA LEU A 84 -5.58 -8.12 1.89
C LEU A 84 -6.17 -6.75 2.25
N LEU A 85 -5.90 -5.76 1.41
CA LEU A 85 -6.49 -4.42 1.53
C LEU A 85 -7.78 -4.36 0.71
N ILE A 86 -8.90 -4.10 1.40
CA ILE A 86 -10.22 -3.97 0.80
C ILE A 86 -10.67 -2.53 0.92
N ARG A 87 -11.29 -1.99 -0.13
CA ARG A 87 -11.91 -0.67 -0.12
C ARG A 87 -13.29 -0.80 -0.76
N ASP A 88 -14.24 0.02 -0.34
CA ASP A 88 -15.53 0.17 -1.01
C ASP A 88 -15.37 0.17 -2.56
N PRO A 89 -16.10 -0.68 -3.29
CA PRO A 89 -15.88 -0.88 -4.71
C PRO A 89 -16.14 0.39 -5.52
N TYR A 90 -17.14 1.20 -5.18
CA TYR A 90 -17.40 2.46 -5.89
C TYR A 90 -16.21 3.41 -5.77
N SER A 91 -15.72 3.60 -4.55
CA SER A 91 -14.61 4.47 -4.23
C SER A 91 -13.30 4.00 -4.88
N ALA A 92 -13.03 2.69 -4.88
CA ALA A 92 -11.86 2.10 -5.51
C ALA A 92 -11.89 2.26 -7.03
N LEU A 93 -13.00 1.89 -7.67
CA LEU A 93 -13.18 1.99 -9.12
C LEU A 93 -13.13 3.43 -9.61
N THR A 94 -13.81 4.35 -8.92
CA THR A 94 -13.76 5.77 -9.25
C THR A 94 -12.34 6.31 -9.14
N ALA A 95 -11.58 5.95 -8.09
CA ALA A 95 -10.20 6.39 -7.92
C ALA A 95 -9.27 5.86 -9.03
N ASP A 96 -9.40 4.58 -9.40
CA ASP A 96 -8.57 4.00 -10.46
C ASP A 96 -8.95 4.53 -11.85
N PHE A 97 -10.24 4.72 -12.13
CA PHE A 97 -10.68 5.34 -13.38
C PHE A 97 -10.17 6.77 -13.52
N LYS A 98 -10.25 7.58 -12.45
CA LYS A 98 -9.65 8.93 -12.43
C LYS A 98 -8.15 8.88 -12.74
N ARG A 99 -7.42 7.93 -12.15
CA ARG A 99 -5.98 7.73 -12.41
C ARG A 99 -5.69 7.41 -13.88
N ILE A 100 -6.50 6.53 -14.49
CA ILE A 100 -6.34 6.13 -15.90
C ILE A 100 -6.71 7.29 -16.84
N ALA A 101 -7.88 7.90 -16.62
CA ALA A 101 -8.39 9.01 -17.42
C ALA A 101 -7.47 10.23 -17.40
N ALA A 102 -6.73 10.43 -16.30
CA ALA A 102 -5.79 11.53 -16.18
C ALA A 102 -4.53 11.40 -17.06
N LYS A 103 -4.19 10.22 -17.62
CA LYS A 103 -2.97 9.96 -18.42
C LYS A 103 -1.68 10.65 -17.89
N GLY A 104 -1.53 10.81 -16.57
CA GLY A 104 -0.38 11.47 -15.93
C GLY A 104 -0.59 12.91 -15.44
N ASN A 105 -1.67 13.60 -15.81
CA ASN A 105 -2.02 14.92 -15.27
C ASN A 105 -2.87 14.80 -14.00
N HIS A 106 -2.19 14.58 -12.86
CA HIS A 106 -2.82 14.50 -11.54
C HIS A 106 -3.43 15.80 -11.02
N THR A 107 -3.35 16.89 -11.80
CA THR A 107 -3.89 18.22 -11.49
C THR A 107 -5.12 18.60 -12.31
N GLY A 108 -5.51 17.78 -13.30
CA GLY A 108 -6.72 18.03 -14.07
C GLY A 108 -7.95 17.74 -13.22
N ILE A 109 -8.75 18.76 -12.93
CA ILE A 109 -10.10 18.57 -12.40
C ILE A 109 -10.86 17.71 -13.42
N ILE A 110 -10.98 16.42 -13.14
CA ILE A 110 -11.70 15.52 -14.02
C ILE A 110 -13.18 15.81 -13.83
N SER A 111 -13.79 16.40 -14.86
CA SER A 111 -15.21 16.74 -14.85
C SER A 111 -16.04 15.51 -14.45
N SER A 112 -17.02 15.68 -13.55
CA SER A 112 -17.94 14.60 -13.16
C SER A 112 -18.68 13.99 -14.37
N LYS A 113 -18.76 14.71 -15.49
CA LYS A 113 -19.32 14.23 -16.76
C LYS A 113 -18.65 12.96 -17.28
N ILE A 114 -17.38 12.68 -16.93
CA ILE A 114 -16.73 11.44 -17.36
C ILE A 114 -17.45 10.18 -16.85
N PHE A 115 -18.16 10.28 -15.73
CA PHE A 115 -18.87 9.16 -15.11
C PHE A 115 -20.22 8.89 -15.79
N ASN A 116 -20.66 9.75 -16.71
CA ASN A 116 -21.82 9.50 -17.57
C ASN A 116 -21.42 8.92 -18.94
N SER A 117 -20.12 8.67 -19.17
CA SER A 117 -19.63 8.16 -20.45
C SER A 117 -19.80 6.66 -20.58
N GLU A 118 -19.95 6.18 -21.81
CA GLU A 118 -19.91 4.74 -22.13
C GLU A 118 -18.59 4.10 -21.68
N HIS A 119 -17.47 4.82 -21.78
CA HIS A 119 -16.18 4.37 -21.27
C HIS A 119 -16.20 4.07 -19.78
N TRP A 120 -16.85 4.92 -18.96
CA TRP A 120 -17.02 4.64 -17.54
C TRP A 120 -17.91 3.42 -17.33
N ALA A 121 -19.05 3.32 -18.01
CA ALA A 121 -19.97 2.18 -17.83
C ALA A 121 -19.29 0.83 -18.15
N MET A 122 -18.54 0.78 -19.25
CA MET A 122 -17.75 -0.38 -19.64
C MET A 122 -16.62 -0.68 -18.64
N TYR A 123 -15.85 0.34 -18.25
CA TYR A 123 -14.78 0.20 -17.27
C TYR A 123 -15.32 -0.28 -15.91
N ALA A 124 -16.38 0.34 -15.39
CA ALA A 124 -16.95 0.03 -14.09
C ALA A 124 -17.45 -1.42 -14.04
N THR A 125 -18.11 -1.90 -15.10
CA THR A 125 -18.55 -3.30 -15.20
C THR A 125 -17.37 -4.27 -15.15
N TRP A 126 -16.33 -4.01 -15.94
CA TRP A 126 -15.12 -4.83 -15.95
C TRP A 126 -14.36 -4.78 -14.61
N ALA A 127 -14.18 -3.58 -14.06
CA ALA A 127 -13.43 -3.34 -12.85
C ALA A 127 -14.14 -3.88 -11.61
N ALA A 128 -15.49 -3.86 -11.57
CA ALA A 128 -16.27 -4.44 -10.48
C ALA A 128 -16.08 -5.96 -10.42
N ARG A 129 -16.16 -6.64 -11.57
CA ARG A 129 -15.86 -8.09 -11.65
C ARG A 129 -14.44 -8.39 -11.18
N ARG A 130 -13.48 -7.58 -11.61
CA ARG A 130 -12.07 -7.76 -11.22
C ARG A 130 -11.84 -7.49 -9.73
N TRP A 131 -12.47 -6.46 -9.16
CA TRP A 131 -12.45 -6.16 -7.74
C TRP A 131 -12.96 -7.35 -6.92
N GLN A 132 -14.12 -7.90 -7.30
CA GLN A 132 -14.72 -9.06 -6.64
C GLN A 132 -13.78 -10.27 -6.70
N GLN A 133 -13.25 -10.58 -7.89
CA GLN A 133 -12.33 -11.70 -8.08
C GLN A 133 -11.06 -11.56 -7.25
N THR A 134 -10.47 -10.36 -7.19
CA THR A 134 -9.26 -10.12 -6.39
C THR A 134 -9.50 -10.37 -4.91
N ILE A 135 -10.64 -9.91 -4.37
CA ILE A 135 -10.97 -10.08 -2.96
C ILE A 135 -11.30 -11.53 -2.65
N GLN A 136 -12.18 -12.15 -3.45
CA GLN A 136 -12.54 -13.55 -3.29
C GLN A 136 -11.30 -14.44 -3.25
N LYS A 137 -10.42 -14.29 -4.25
CA LYS A 137 -9.16 -15.04 -4.28
C LYS A 137 -8.31 -14.73 -3.05
N GLY A 138 -8.15 -13.46 -2.66
CA GLY A 138 -7.39 -13.09 -1.46
C GLY A 138 -7.91 -13.75 -0.17
N LEU A 139 -9.23 -13.93 -0.07
CA LEU A 139 -9.89 -14.62 1.05
C LEU A 139 -9.74 -16.14 0.97
N GLU A 140 -9.64 -16.71 -0.23
CA GLU A 140 -9.52 -18.14 -0.48
C GLU A 140 -8.06 -18.64 -0.51
N MET A 141 -7.08 -17.73 -0.69
CA MET A 141 -5.66 -18.07 -0.80
C MET A 141 -5.17 -18.99 0.33
N SER A 142 -4.54 -20.12 0.00
CA SER A 142 -3.96 -21.07 0.98
C SER A 142 -2.77 -20.54 1.81
N ALA A 143 -2.45 -19.24 1.70
CA ALA A 143 -1.37 -18.62 2.44
C ALA A 143 -1.48 -18.89 3.95
N ALA A 144 -0.37 -19.26 4.57
CA ALA A 144 -0.33 -19.66 5.99
C ALA A 144 -0.79 -18.56 6.96
N LYS A 145 -0.68 -17.29 6.56
CA LYS A 145 -1.11 -16.13 7.33
C LYS A 145 -1.92 -15.16 6.47
N ARG A 146 -3.03 -14.67 7.00
CA ARG A 146 -3.87 -13.65 6.35
C ARG A 146 -4.24 -12.54 7.34
N LEU A 147 -4.15 -11.30 6.89
CA LEU A 147 -4.77 -10.15 7.56
C LEU A 147 -5.62 -9.38 6.56
N VAL A 148 -6.89 -9.16 6.90
CA VAL A 148 -7.78 -8.26 6.16
C VAL A 148 -7.75 -6.88 6.82
N VAL A 149 -7.55 -5.85 6.00
CA VAL A 149 -7.61 -4.44 6.39
C VAL A 149 -8.57 -3.73 5.45
N TYR A 150 -9.58 -3.08 6.02
CA TYR A 150 -10.45 -2.19 5.25
C TYR A 150 -9.81 -0.81 5.17
N TYR A 151 -9.89 -0.18 4.00
CA TYR A 151 -9.40 1.19 3.80
C TYR A 151 -10.16 2.18 4.68
N GLU A 152 -11.46 1.94 4.87
CA GLU A 152 -12.34 2.72 5.72
C GLU A 152 -11.90 2.66 7.19
N ASP A 153 -11.52 1.47 7.69
CA ASP A 153 -10.96 1.32 9.04
C ASP A 153 -9.64 2.11 9.22
N LEU A 154 -8.82 2.21 8.16
CA LEU A 154 -7.59 3.03 8.18
C LEU A 154 -7.90 4.52 8.27
N LEU A 155 -9.05 4.96 7.78
CA LEU A 155 -9.51 6.35 7.93
C LEU A 155 -10.09 6.61 9.33
N GLU A 156 -10.78 5.63 9.90
CA GLU A 156 -11.43 5.74 11.19
C GLU A 156 -10.44 5.69 12.36
N ASP A 157 -9.59 4.66 12.42
CA ASP A 157 -8.62 4.46 13.51
C ASP A 157 -7.27 3.99 12.97
N LEU A 158 -6.56 4.93 12.34
CA LEU A 158 -5.26 4.66 11.74
C LEU A 158 -4.25 4.03 12.72
N PRO A 159 -4.05 4.53 13.96
CA PRO A 159 -3.10 3.92 14.89
C PRO A 159 -3.38 2.45 15.17
N LYS A 160 -4.63 2.09 15.47
CA LYS A 160 -5.01 0.71 15.75
C LYS A 160 -4.77 -0.19 14.55
N GLN A 161 -5.13 0.26 13.35
CA GLN A 161 -4.91 -0.50 12.13
C GLN A 161 -3.42 -0.68 11.80
N LEU A 162 -2.61 0.36 11.99
CA LEU A 162 -1.16 0.28 11.79
C LEU A 162 -0.49 -0.70 12.78
N ARG A 163 -0.95 -0.74 14.04
CA ARG A 163 -0.47 -1.75 15.01
C ARG A 163 -0.80 -3.18 14.56
N ARG A 164 -2.02 -3.41 14.06
CA ARG A 164 -2.43 -4.73 13.51
C ARG A 164 -1.53 -5.13 12.33
N VAL A 165 -1.27 -4.19 11.42
CA VAL A 165 -0.39 -4.42 10.25
C VAL A 165 1.04 -4.72 10.69
N ALA A 166 1.62 -3.93 11.59
CA ALA A 166 2.97 -4.18 12.11
C ALA A 166 3.10 -5.55 12.77
N HIS A 167 2.11 -5.92 13.61
CA HIS A 167 2.08 -7.24 14.24
C HIS A 167 2.00 -8.38 13.23
N PHE A 168 1.13 -8.27 12.22
CA PHE A 168 1.03 -9.27 11.15
C PHE A 168 2.32 -9.43 10.35
N LEU A 169 3.00 -8.32 10.06
CA LEU A 169 4.28 -8.29 9.35
C LEU A 169 5.48 -8.67 10.24
N ASN A 170 5.25 -9.00 11.52
CA ASN A 170 6.29 -9.26 12.51
C ASN A 170 7.35 -8.13 12.58
N ALA A 171 6.89 -6.89 12.44
CA ALA A 171 7.74 -5.70 12.52
C ALA A 171 7.85 -5.24 13.97
N THR A 172 9.05 -4.85 14.40
CA THR A 172 9.24 -4.17 15.67
C THR A 172 8.58 -2.80 15.62
N LEU A 173 7.57 -2.60 16.47
CA LEU A 173 6.88 -1.32 16.56
C LEU A 173 7.55 -0.42 17.59
N HIS A 174 7.94 0.77 17.14
CA HIS A 174 8.38 1.86 18.02
C HIS A 174 7.29 2.93 18.08
N GLU A 175 6.85 3.27 19.29
CA GLU A 175 5.77 4.25 19.48
C GLU A 175 6.12 5.61 18.86
N GLU A 176 7.38 6.03 18.96
CA GLU A 176 7.88 7.26 18.33
C GLU A 176 7.69 7.27 16.82
N ARG A 177 7.93 6.13 16.15
CA ARG A 177 7.71 6.01 14.70
C ARG A 177 6.22 6.05 14.37
N LEU A 178 5.37 5.45 15.20
CA LEU A 178 3.92 5.54 15.03
C LEU A 178 3.45 6.99 15.16
N GLN A 179 3.88 7.73 16.19
CA GLN A 179 3.54 9.14 16.38
C GLN A 179 4.02 10.00 15.21
N CYS A 180 5.25 9.83 14.77
CA CYS A 180 5.77 10.50 13.58
C CYS A 180 4.98 10.14 12.31
N THR A 181 4.61 8.88 12.13
CA THR A 181 3.76 8.44 11.00
C THR A 181 2.40 9.13 11.03
N MET A 182 1.82 9.32 12.23
CA MET A 182 0.53 10.01 12.39
C MET A 182 0.60 11.49 12.02
N LEU A 183 1.69 12.18 12.35
CA LEU A 183 1.91 13.59 11.98
C LEU A 183 2.00 13.77 10.45
N HIS A 184 2.60 12.80 9.76
CA HIS A 184 2.90 12.88 8.34
C HIS A 184 1.98 12.02 7.46
N ARG A 185 0.84 11.57 7.99
CA ARG A 185 -0.05 10.58 7.35
C ARG A 185 -0.68 11.01 6.01
N LYS A 186 -0.62 12.29 5.64
CA LYS A 186 -1.23 12.84 4.40
C LYS A 186 -0.21 13.37 3.39
N GLU A 187 1.09 13.25 3.65
CA GLU A 187 2.10 13.79 2.74
C GLU A 187 2.01 13.16 1.35
N THR A 188 2.16 14.01 0.33
CA THR A 188 2.24 13.58 -1.05
C THR A 188 3.61 12.95 -1.31
N PHE A 189 3.65 11.97 -2.22
CA PHE A 189 4.84 11.15 -2.53
C PHE A 189 6.08 11.92 -3.00
N ILE A 190 6.00 13.25 -3.11
CA ILE A 190 7.06 14.15 -3.57
C ILE A 190 7.87 14.71 -2.37
N ASP A 191 7.34 14.65 -1.14
CA ASP A 191 8.01 15.20 0.05
C ASP A 191 8.69 14.12 0.91
N SER A 192 9.26 13.10 0.26
CA SER A 192 9.79 11.89 0.91
C SER A 192 11.09 12.11 1.69
N HIS A 193 11.50 13.34 1.97
CA HIS A 193 12.73 13.64 2.71
C HIS A 193 12.56 13.73 4.23
N ILE A 194 11.32 13.80 4.74
CA ILE A 194 11.07 13.83 6.18
C ILE A 194 11.40 12.44 6.79
N ARG A 195 12.32 12.45 7.74
CA ARG A 195 12.78 11.24 8.46
C ARG A 195 11.94 11.08 9.73
N CYS A 196 11.62 9.84 10.11
CA CYS A 196 11.16 9.49 11.46
C CYS A 196 12.29 8.78 12.22
N PRO A 197 13.40 9.46 12.55
CA PRO A 197 14.50 8.82 13.25
C PRO A 197 14.11 8.60 14.71
N LEU A 198 14.50 7.45 15.26
CA LEU A 198 14.29 7.03 16.66
C LEU A 198 15.00 7.93 17.70
N ILE A 199 15.67 9.01 17.28
CA ILE A 199 16.59 9.79 18.11
C ILE A 199 16.09 11.23 18.35
N LEU A 200 15.17 11.76 17.54
CA LEU A 200 14.87 13.21 17.56
C LEU A 200 13.69 13.65 18.42
N LEU A 201 12.94 12.76 19.08
CA LEU A 201 11.83 13.18 19.96
C LEU A 201 12.23 13.34 21.44
N LYS A 202 13.42 12.92 21.86
CA LYS A 202 13.97 13.25 23.20
C LYS A 202 14.28 14.73 23.41
N LYS A 203 14.19 15.58 22.37
CA LYS A 203 14.45 17.03 22.45
C LYS A 203 13.19 17.90 22.51
N MET A 204 11.99 17.32 22.49
CA MET A 204 10.72 18.07 22.57
C MET A 204 9.99 17.92 23.90
N SER A 205 10.64 17.31 24.90
CA SER A 205 10.17 17.26 26.29
C SER A 205 11.16 18.01 27.19
N LEU A 206 11.15 19.34 27.07
CA LEU A 206 11.63 20.31 28.05
C LEU A 206 10.61 21.44 28.13
#